data_AF-A0A9D7GTE1-F1
#
_entry.id   AF-A0A9D7GTE1-F1
#
_cell.length_a   1.000
_cell.length_b   1.000
_cell.length_c   1.000
_cell.angle_alpha   90.00
_cell.angle_beta   90.00
_cell.angle_gamma   90.00
#
_symmetry.space_group_name_H-M   'P 1'
#
loop_
_entity.id
_entity.type
_entity.pdbx_description
1 polymer ?
#
loop_
_entity_poly.entity_id
_entity_poly.type
_entity_poly.pdbx_seq_one_letter_code
_entity_poly.pdbx_strand_id
1 'polypeptide(L)'
;MTSLDKVSGLLLSLANYQQFDGEFFRLRLDENHIFLKENQIKFDECHFYFSTLKNLNWIAITSLQTTNAGTYAAEFSLTFEGIKQALLLQSEGITSNNCFVAMSFRNETKAIRQAIKNAIFSTGFNAILIDELHHDSVQPINDAIITALKKSRFCFADFNNQASGVYYESGFVAGQSKKVIYCCQQDHFQNSHFDTNNCSPNKFIYGYS
;
A
#
# COMPACT_ATOMS: atom_id res chain seq x y z
N MET A 1 -8.29 -7.26 6.35
CA MET A 1 -6.86 -7.24 5.97
C MET A 1 -6.50 -8.57 5.33
N THR A 2 -5.79 -8.58 4.20
CA THR A 2 -5.41 -9.83 3.51
C THR A 2 -4.28 -10.55 4.26
N SER A 3 -4.05 -11.84 3.98
CA SER A 3 -2.92 -12.57 4.57
C SER A 3 -1.57 -11.96 4.18
N LEU A 4 -1.47 -11.37 2.98
CA LEU A 4 -0.26 -10.68 2.52
C LEU A 4 -0.03 -9.39 3.31
N ASP A 5 -1.09 -8.58 3.51
CA ASP A 5 -1.02 -7.36 4.32
C ASP A 5 -0.54 -7.66 5.76
N LYS A 6 -1.00 -8.78 6.34
CA LYS A 6 -0.60 -9.22 7.69
C LYS A 6 0.90 -9.59 7.74
N VAL A 7 1.41 -10.30 6.74
CA VAL A 7 2.85 -10.65 6.64
C VAL A 7 3.70 -9.38 6.51
N SER A 8 3.33 -8.49 5.59
CA SER A 8 4.06 -7.22 5.34
C SER A 8 4.02 -6.30 6.56
N GLY A 9 2.86 -6.17 7.20
CA GLY A 9 2.72 -5.37 8.42
C GLY A 9 3.55 -5.93 9.58
N LEU A 10 3.55 -7.25 9.77
CA LEU A 10 4.37 -7.89 10.80
C LEU A 10 5.87 -7.65 10.56
N LEU A 11 6.35 -7.81 9.32
CA LEU A 11 7.76 -7.52 8.98
C LEU A 11 8.12 -6.06 9.32
N LEU A 12 7.24 -5.11 9.02
CA LEU A 12 7.45 -3.70 9.31
C LEU A 12 7.46 -3.40 10.82
N SER A 13 6.54 -3.99 11.58
CA SER A 13 6.54 -3.86 13.05
C SER A 13 7.86 -4.38 13.64
N LEU A 14 8.37 -5.51 13.14
CA LEU A 14 9.65 -6.08 13.56
C LEU A 14 10.83 -5.18 13.19
N ALA A 15 10.85 -4.65 11.97
CA ALA A 15 11.92 -3.76 11.50
C ALA A 15 11.93 -2.43 12.25
N ASN A 16 10.77 -1.87 12.62
CA ASN A 16 10.68 -0.65 13.41
C ASN A 16 11.09 -0.83 14.87
N TYR A 17 11.02 -2.07 15.38
CA TYR A 17 11.44 -2.40 16.74
C TYR A 17 12.97 -2.56 16.85
N GLN A 18 13.65 -2.77 15.73
CA GLN A 18 15.10 -2.90 15.64
C GLN A 18 15.83 -1.59 15.96
N GLN A 19 16.86 -1.67 16.80
CA GLN A 19 17.75 -0.55 17.09
C GLN A 19 18.95 -0.49 16.14
N PHE A 20 19.46 -1.64 15.71
CA PHE A 20 20.58 -1.73 14.77
C PHE A 20 20.52 -3.00 13.92
N ASP A 21 21.06 -2.94 12.69
CA ASP A 21 21.07 -4.05 11.73
C ASP A 21 21.69 -5.32 12.32
N GLY A 22 21.00 -6.46 12.20
CA GLY A 22 21.43 -7.75 12.75
C GLY A 22 21.15 -7.99 14.24
N GLU A 23 20.42 -7.10 14.93
CA GLU A 23 20.00 -7.30 16.32
C GLU A 23 19.20 -8.60 16.52
N PHE A 24 19.44 -9.27 17.66
CA PHE A 24 18.65 -10.41 18.11
C PHE A 24 17.53 -9.95 19.04
N PHE A 25 16.29 -10.22 18.63
CA PHE A 25 15.09 -9.95 19.40
C PHE A 25 14.69 -11.16 20.22
N ARG A 26 14.28 -10.89 21.46
CA ARG A 26 13.54 -11.84 22.29
C ARG A 26 12.12 -11.31 22.44
N LEU A 27 11.17 -11.95 21.76
CA LEU A 27 9.76 -11.62 21.92
C LEU A 27 9.05 -12.66 22.76
N ARG A 28 8.28 -12.18 23.72
CA ARG A 28 7.28 -12.98 24.42
C ARG A 28 5.90 -12.54 23.95
N LEU A 29 5.29 -13.35 23.11
CA LEU A 29 3.99 -13.09 22.53
C LEU A 29 2.91 -13.75 23.39
N ASP A 30 1.95 -12.94 23.81
CA ASP A 30 0.65 -13.34 24.37
C ASP A 30 -0.48 -12.87 23.43
N GLU A 31 -1.73 -13.25 23.71
CA GLU A 31 -2.89 -12.85 22.92
C GLU A 31 -3.07 -11.33 22.78
N ASN A 32 -2.51 -10.56 23.72
CA ASN A 32 -2.66 -9.11 23.82
C ASN A 32 -1.47 -8.33 23.27
N HIS A 33 -0.44 -9.01 22.76
CA HIS A 33 0.80 -8.40 22.32
C HIS A 33 0.56 -7.40 21.19
N ILE A 34 1.24 -6.24 21.27
CA ILE A 34 1.04 -5.11 20.38
C ILE A 34 1.21 -5.49 18.90
N PHE A 35 2.23 -6.26 18.55
CA PHE A 35 2.46 -6.72 17.17
C PHE A 35 1.31 -7.56 16.60
N LEU A 36 0.62 -8.34 17.42
CA LEU A 36 -0.53 -9.13 16.97
C LEU A 36 -1.76 -8.25 16.78
N LYS A 37 -2.00 -7.32 17.72
CA LYS A 37 -3.12 -6.38 17.66
C LYS A 37 -3.03 -5.43 16.47
N GLU A 38 -1.89 -4.76 16.29
CA GLU A 38 -1.67 -3.80 15.19
C GLU A 38 -1.84 -4.47 13.83
N ASN A 39 -1.35 -5.71 13.70
CA ASN A 39 -1.43 -6.47 12.47
C ASN A 39 -2.68 -7.36 12.37
N GLN A 40 -3.67 -7.21 13.25
CA GLN A 40 -4.91 -8.02 13.26
C GLN A 40 -4.64 -9.53 13.12
N ILE A 41 -3.52 -10.01 13.69
CA ILE A 41 -3.11 -11.41 13.71
C ILE A 41 -3.69 -12.04 14.97
N LYS A 42 -4.43 -13.13 14.82
CA LYS A 42 -4.89 -13.90 15.99
C LYS A 42 -3.72 -14.66 16.59
N PHE A 43 -3.77 -14.91 17.90
CA PHE A 43 -2.73 -15.67 18.59
C PHE A 43 -2.49 -17.05 17.95
N ASP A 44 -3.56 -17.74 17.56
CA ASP A 44 -3.49 -19.04 16.86
C ASP A 44 -2.82 -18.96 15.48
N GLU A 45 -2.91 -17.80 14.81
CA GLU A 45 -2.28 -17.57 13.50
C GLU A 45 -0.81 -17.13 13.61
N CYS A 46 -0.35 -16.77 14.81
CA CYS A 46 0.97 -16.20 15.04
C CYS A 46 2.08 -17.12 14.54
N HIS A 47 2.05 -18.40 14.93
CA HIS A 47 3.04 -19.38 14.52
C HIS A 47 3.15 -19.51 13.00
N PHE A 48 2.01 -19.46 12.29
CA PHE A 48 1.97 -19.49 10.84
C PHE A 48 2.72 -18.30 10.23
N TYR A 49 2.41 -17.07 10.65
CA TYR A 49 3.06 -15.87 10.09
C TYR A 49 4.56 -15.81 10.38
N PHE A 50 5.00 -16.15 11.61
CA PHE A 50 6.44 -16.22 11.92
C PHE A 50 7.15 -17.33 11.14
N SER A 51 6.50 -18.48 10.94
CA SER A 51 7.03 -19.54 10.09
C SER A 51 7.14 -19.11 8.63
N THR A 52 6.16 -18.35 8.11
CA THR A 52 6.21 -17.78 6.77
C THR A 52 7.38 -16.82 6.62
N LEU A 53 7.57 -15.88 7.55
CA LEU A 53 8.71 -14.95 7.53
C LEU A 53 10.06 -15.68 7.53
N LYS A 54 10.16 -16.78 8.29
CA LYS A 54 11.36 -17.64 8.29
C LYS A 54 11.57 -18.32 6.94
N ASN A 55 10.52 -18.91 6.36
CA ASN A 55 10.59 -19.63 5.08
C ASN A 55 10.92 -18.68 3.91
N LEU A 56 10.54 -17.41 4.01
CA LEU A 56 10.91 -16.35 3.08
C LEU A 56 12.34 -15.83 3.30
N ASN A 57 13.07 -16.36 4.28
CA ASN A 57 14.38 -15.89 4.73
C ASN A 57 14.39 -14.42 5.17
N TRP A 58 13.26 -13.86 5.62
CA TRP A 58 13.20 -12.48 6.11
C TRP A 58 13.60 -12.37 7.58
N ILE A 59 13.34 -13.42 8.36
CA ILE A 59 13.83 -13.55 9.73
C ILE A 59 14.63 -14.84 9.88
N ALA A 60 15.67 -14.79 10.70
CA ALA A 60 16.37 -15.97 11.20
C ALA A 60 15.85 -16.26 12.61
N ILE A 61 15.20 -17.40 12.80
CA ILE A 61 14.70 -17.82 14.11
C ILE A 61 15.72 -18.75 14.76
N THR A 62 16.24 -18.34 15.91
CA THR A 62 17.22 -19.09 16.72
C THR A 62 16.52 -20.06 17.66
N SER A 63 15.41 -19.65 18.29
CA SER A 63 14.62 -20.51 19.17
C SER A 63 13.14 -20.14 19.14
N LEU A 64 12.28 -21.16 19.18
CA LEU A 64 10.83 -21.04 19.37
C LEU A 64 10.46 -21.99 20.51
N GLN A 65 9.97 -21.44 21.61
CA GLN A 65 9.49 -22.22 22.74
C GLN A 65 8.04 -21.87 23.03
N THR A 66 7.18 -22.89 23.02
CA THR A 66 5.84 -22.82 23.59
C THR A 66 5.98 -22.96 25.10
N THR A 67 5.57 -21.95 25.84
CA THR A 67 5.46 -22.08 27.29
C THR A 67 4.09 -22.65 27.64
N ASN A 68 4.02 -23.49 28.69
CA ASN A 68 2.79 -24.17 29.13
C ASN A 68 1.64 -23.23 29.58
N ALA A 69 1.81 -21.91 29.45
CA ALA A 69 0.89 -20.87 29.90
C ALA A 69 0.27 -20.05 28.76
N GLY A 70 0.25 -20.56 27.51
CA GLY A 70 -0.33 -19.81 26.38
C GLY A 70 0.51 -18.61 25.97
N THR A 71 1.83 -18.67 26.16
CA THR A 71 2.78 -17.66 25.65
C THR A 71 3.81 -18.30 24.72
N TYR A 72 4.08 -17.64 23.59
CA TYR A 72 5.17 -18.00 22.68
C TYR A 72 6.40 -17.15 23.00
N ALA A 73 7.53 -17.79 23.25
CA ALA A 73 8.83 -17.13 23.30
C ALA A 73 9.57 -17.41 21.99
N ALA A 74 9.91 -16.35 21.27
CA ALA A 74 10.65 -16.43 20.01
C ALA A 74 11.91 -15.59 20.10
N GLU A 75 13.05 -16.20 19.78
CA GLU A 75 14.30 -15.49 19.51
C GLU A 75 14.55 -15.47 18.02
N PHE A 76 14.68 -14.28 17.45
CA PHE A 76 14.95 -14.13 16.02
C PHE A 76 15.77 -12.86 15.73
N SER A 77 16.33 -12.79 14.54
CA SER A 77 16.93 -11.57 13.99
C SER A 77 16.38 -11.32 12.59
N LEU A 78 16.37 -10.06 12.17
CA LEU A 78 16.08 -9.72 10.78
C LEU A 78 17.30 -10.03 9.92
N THR A 79 17.08 -10.76 8.83
CA THR A 79 18.15 -11.02 7.85
C THR A 79 18.34 -9.79 6.97
N PHE A 80 19.43 -9.76 6.20
CA PHE A 80 19.61 -8.72 5.19
C PHE A 80 18.45 -8.67 4.16
N GLU A 81 17.93 -9.82 3.74
CA GLU A 81 16.76 -9.87 2.86
C GLU A 81 15.50 -9.33 3.55
N GLY A 82 15.31 -9.62 4.84
CA GLY A 82 14.20 -9.06 5.62
C GLY A 82 14.27 -7.55 5.75
N ILE A 83 15.45 -6.99 6.03
CA ILE A 83 15.67 -5.54 6.09
C ILE A 83 15.43 -4.90 4.73
N LYS A 84 15.98 -5.48 3.66
CA LYS A 84 15.74 -5.00 2.28
C LYS A 84 14.25 -4.99 1.94
N GLN A 85 13.52 -6.05 2.28
CA GLN A 85 12.08 -6.09 2.05
C GLN A 85 11.33 -5.08 2.92
N ALA A 86 11.70 -4.89 4.18
CA ALA A 86 11.11 -3.86 5.03
C ALA A 86 11.32 -2.46 4.45
N LEU A 87 12.53 -2.16 3.95
CA LEU A 87 12.83 -0.90 3.27
C LEU A 87 12.00 -0.72 1.98
N LEU A 88 11.84 -1.78 1.18
CA LEU A 88 10.97 -1.76 0.02
C LEU A 88 9.53 -1.44 0.42
N LEU A 89 8.97 -2.17 1.40
CA LEU A 89 7.61 -1.95 1.90
C LEU A 89 7.39 -0.53 2.45
N GLN A 90 8.38 0.04 3.17
CA GLN A 90 8.35 1.43 3.64
C GLN A 90 8.40 2.41 2.46
N SER A 91 9.25 2.15 1.47
CA SER A 91 9.40 3.00 0.29
C SER A 91 8.21 2.92 -0.68
N GLU A 92 7.49 1.79 -0.68
CA GLU A 92 6.35 1.50 -1.54
C GLU A 92 5.02 1.91 -0.91
N GLY A 93 5.03 2.53 0.28
CA GLY A 93 3.84 3.13 0.86
C GLY A 93 2.71 2.12 1.10
N ILE A 94 3.01 0.83 1.28
CA ILE A 94 2.00 -0.21 1.49
C ILE A 94 1.22 0.03 2.80
N THR A 95 1.89 0.58 3.81
CA THR A 95 1.29 1.05 5.06
C THR A 95 0.86 2.52 5.01
N SER A 96 1.03 3.19 3.87
CA SER A 96 0.62 4.56 3.70
C SER A 96 -0.90 4.66 3.66
N ASN A 97 -1.43 5.70 4.29
CA ASN A 97 -2.81 6.10 4.07
C ASN A 97 -2.95 6.98 2.83
N ASN A 98 -1.91 7.13 2.00
CA ASN A 98 -1.98 7.95 0.81
C ASN A 98 -2.55 7.18 -0.39
N CYS A 99 -3.43 7.84 -1.12
CA CYS A 99 -3.96 7.43 -2.41
C CYS A 99 -3.51 8.45 -3.46
N PHE A 100 -2.81 8.00 -4.49
CA PHE A 100 -2.47 8.89 -5.60
C PHE A 100 -3.69 9.05 -6.52
N VAL A 101 -4.05 10.27 -6.87
CA VAL A 101 -5.15 10.54 -7.79
C VAL A 101 -4.59 11.04 -9.12
N ALA A 102 -4.68 10.19 -10.12
CA ALA A 102 -4.37 10.50 -11.51
C ALA A 102 -5.62 11.06 -12.18
N MET A 103 -5.66 12.38 -12.45
CA MET A 103 -6.80 13.00 -13.12
C MET A 103 -6.39 14.20 -13.98
N SER A 104 -7.26 14.64 -14.89
CA SER A 104 -7.01 15.84 -15.68
C SER A 104 -7.18 17.12 -14.85
N PHE A 105 -6.21 18.03 -14.94
CA PHE A 105 -6.21 19.33 -14.26
C PHE A 105 -6.88 20.40 -15.13
N ARG A 106 -8.21 20.39 -15.20
CA ARG A 106 -9.01 21.38 -15.92
C ARG A 106 -9.98 22.06 -14.96
N ASN A 107 -10.41 23.28 -15.28
CA ASN A 107 -11.39 23.99 -14.44
C ASN A 107 -12.71 23.19 -14.30
N GLU A 108 -13.10 22.48 -15.36
CA GLU A 108 -14.30 21.64 -15.42
C GLU A 108 -14.22 20.42 -14.47
N THR A 109 -13.03 19.95 -14.12
CA THR A 109 -12.85 18.77 -13.25
C THR A 109 -12.81 19.11 -11.76
N LYS A 110 -12.93 20.38 -11.37
CA LYS A 110 -12.86 20.81 -9.96
C LYS A 110 -13.92 20.16 -9.07
N ALA A 111 -15.16 20.05 -9.55
CA ALA A 111 -16.23 19.42 -8.79
C ALA A 111 -15.97 17.92 -8.57
N ILE A 112 -15.55 17.22 -9.63
CA ILE A 112 -15.18 15.80 -9.60
C ILE A 112 -13.99 15.58 -8.65
N ARG A 113 -12.96 16.43 -8.75
CA ARG A 113 -11.79 16.41 -7.86
C ARG A 113 -12.21 16.47 -6.40
N GLN A 114 -13.09 17.41 -6.04
CA GLN A 114 -13.55 17.55 -4.65
C GLN A 114 -14.36 16.33 -4.20
N ALA A 115 -15.21 15.78 -5.07
CA ALA A 115 -15.96 14.56 -4.78
C ALA A 115 -15.03 13.36 -4.54
N ILE A 116 -14.02 13.16 -5.39
CA ILE A 116 -13.00 12.10 -5.24
C ILE A 116 -12.24 12.28 -3.92
N LYS A 117 -11.78 13.50 -3.61
CA LYS A 117 -11.10 13.80 -2.35
C LYS A 117 -11.95 13.44 -1.13
N ASN A 118 -13.22 13.85 -1.14
CA ASN A 118 -14.13 13.58 -0.04
C ASN A 118 -14.41 12.07 0.11
N ALA A 119 -14.55 11.35 -1.00
CA ALA A 119 -14.75 9.89 -0.99
C ALA A 119 -13.52 9.13 -0.50
N ILE A 120 -12.31 9.56 -0.86
CA ILE A 120 -11.06 8.97 -0.35
C ILE A 120 -10.92 9.28 1.15
N PHE A 121 -11.17 10.52 1.55
CA PHE A 121 -11.08 10.95 2.94
C PHE A 121 -12.06 10.21 3.86
N SER A 122 -13.29 9.97 3.43
CA SER A 122 -14.28 9.22 4.21
C SER A 122 -13.89 7.76 4.46
N THR A 123 -12.96 7.21 3.68
CA THR A 123 -12.39 5.87 3.87
C THR A 123 -11.14 5.84 4.74
N GLY A 124 -10.69 6.98 5.27
CA GLY A 124 -9.49 7.10 6.12
C GLY A 124 -8.18 7.25 5.34
N PHE A 125 -8.26 7.54 4.04
CA PHE A 125 -7.09 7.75 3.17
C PHE A 125 -6.94 9.24 2.81
N ASN A 126 -5.73 9.64 2.40
CA ASN A 126 -5.38 10.98 1.97
C ASN A 126 -5.18 10.99 0.45
N ALA A 127 -5.91 11.84 -0.26
CA ALA A 127 -5.75 12.01 -1.70
C ALA A 127 -4.54 12.89 -2.01
N ILE A 128 -3.61 12.35 -2.80
CA ILE A 128 -2.40 13.02 -3.27
C ILE A 128 -2.55 13.32 -4.76
N LEU A 129 -2.48 14.60 -5.12
CA LEU A 129 -2.48 15.06 -6.51
C LEU A 129 -1.15 15.72 -6.81
N ILE A 130 -0.59 15.41 -7.99
CA ILE A 130 0.76 15.91 -8.33
C ILE A 130 0.79 17.43 -8.47
N ASP A 131 -0.25 18.05 -9.02
CA ASP A 131 -0.30 19.51 -9.19
C ASP A 131 -0.22 20.25 -7.84
N GLU A 132 -0.88 19.74 -6.80
CA GLU A 132 -0.81 20.28 -5.43
C GLU A 132 0.58 20.09 -4.79
N LEU A 133 1.25 18.97 -5.06
CA LEU A 133 2.60 18.71 -4.55
C LEU A 133 3.68 19.50 -5.29
N HIS A 134 3.47 19.76 -6.57
CA HIS A 134 4.51 20.32 -7.44
C HIS A 134 4.56 21.85 -7.42
N HIS A 135 3.54 22.52 -6.88
CA HIS A 135 3.52 23.98 -6.73
C HIS A 135 4.75 24.52 -5.97
N ASP A 136 5.39 23.72 -5.11
CA ASP A 136 6.49 24.15 -4.22
C ASP A 136 7.85 23.46 -4.48
N SER A 137 8.01 22.68 -5.57
CA SER A 137 9.18 21.79 -5.73
C SER A 137 10.10 22.11 -6.92
N VAL A 138 11.42 22.00 -6.71
CA VAL A 138 12.50 22.20 -7.71
C VAL A 138 12.76 20.94 -8.56
N GLN A 139 12.15 19.80 -8.21
CA GLN A 139 12.38 18.52 -8.89
C GLN A 139 11.70 18.44 -10.26
N PRO A 140 12.16 17.59 -11.19
CA PRO A 140 11.42 17.28 -12.41
C PRO A 140 10.05 16.66 -12.09
N ILE A 141 8.99 17.09 -12.78
CA ILE A 141 7.61 16.63 -12.53
C ILE A 141 7.47 15.10 -12.57
N ASN A 142 8.19 14.43 -13.47
CA ASN A 142 8.17 12.98 -13.59
C ASN A 142 8.71 12.27 -12.34
N ASP A 143 9.76 12.80 -11.72
CA ASP A 143 10.34 12.21 -10.50
C ASP A 143 9.41 12.39 -9.30
N ALA A 144 8.74 13.54 -9.23
CA ALA A 144 7.72 13.81 -8.22
C ALA A 144 6.50 12.87 -8.37
N ILE A 145 6.06 12.61 -9.60
CA ILE A 145 4.99 11.63 -9.90
C ILE A 145 5.41 10.24 -9.44
N ILE A 146 6.59 9.77 -9.86
CA ILE A 146 7.09 8.43 -9.50
C ILE A 146 7.21 8.31 -7.97
N THR A 147 7.71 9.35 -7.30
CA THR A 147 7.85 9.37 -5.84
C THR A 147 6.49 9.33 -5.15
N ALA A 148 5.51 10.11 -5.60
CA ALA A 148 4.16 10.13 -5.05
C ALA A 148 3.44 8.79 -5.27
N LEU A 149 3.62 8.18 -6.44
CA LEU A 149 3.11 6.84 -6.76
C LEU A 149 3.74 5.76 -5.88
N LYS A 150 5.05 5.84 -5.63
CA LYS A 150 5.75 4.95 -4.70
C LYS A 150 5.27 5.12 -3.27
N LYS A 151 5.05 6.35 -2.79
CA LYS A 151 4.56 6.61 -1.42
C LYS A 151 3.06 6.36 -1.20
N SER A 152 2.31 6.05 -2.25
CA SER A 152 0.88 5.79 -2.19
C SER A 152 0.58 4.29 -2.17
N ARG A 153 -0.41 3.89 -1.37
CA ARG A 153 -0.83 2.49 -1.24
C ARG A 153 -1.54 1.98 -2.49
N PHE A 154 -2.34 2.83 -3.11
CA PHE A 154 -3.06 2.54 -4.35
C PHE A 154 -3.27 3.82 -5.16
N CYS A 155 -3.64 3.66 -6.42
CA CYS A 155 -3.93 4.76 -7.35
C CYS A 155 -5.42 4.81 -7.69
N PHE A 156 -5.99 6.00 -7.72
CA PHE A 156 -7.32 6.29 -8.27
C PHE A 156 -7.13 7.06 -9.58
N ALA A 157 -7.62 6.52 -10.69
CA ALA A 157 -7.40 7.08 -12.02
C ALA A 157 -8.74 7.48 -12.68
N ASP A 158 -8.89 8.78 -12.98
CA ASP A 158 -10.07 9.38 -13.62
C ASP A 158 -9.82 9.63 -15.12
N PHE A 159 -10.59 8.96 -15.98
CA PHE A 159 -10.39 8.93 -17.42
C PHE A 159 -11.32 9.84 -18.22
N ASN A 160 -12.15 10.68 -17.57
CA ASN A 160 -13.15 11.50 -18.26
C ASN A 160 -12.58 12.29 -19.44
N ASN A 161 -11.42 12.92 -19.27
CA ASN A 161 -10.81 13.74 -20.32
C ASN A 161 -9.77 13.01 -21.18
N GLN A 162 -9.63 11.69 -21.02
CA GLN A 162 -8.63 10.87 -21.72
C GLN A 162 -7.21 11.46 -21.68
N ALA A 163 -6.85 12.08 -20.56
CA ALA A 163 -5.56 12.72 -20.41
C ALA A 163 -4.45 11.66 -20.51
N SER A 164 -3.51 11.85 -21.46
CA SER A 164 -2.40 10.93 -21.72
C SER A 164 -1.57 10.63 -20.47
N GLY A 165 -1.41 11.61 -19.57
CA GLY A 165 -0.76 11.45 -18.27
C GLY A 165 -1.43 10.39 -17.38
N VAL A 166 -2.77 10.33 -17.37
CA VAL A 166 -3.52 9.38 -16.53
C VAL A 166 -3.32 7.94 -17.00
N TYR A 167 -3.23 7.71 -18.31
CA TYR A 167 -2.92 6.39 -18.88
C TYR A 167 -1.50 5.95 -18.49
N TYR A 168 -0.53 6.85 -18.58
CA TYR A 168 0.85 6.56 -18.18
C TYR A 168 0.96 6.24 -16.69
N GLU A 169 0.40 7.08 -15.82
CA GLU A 169 0.44 6.91 -14.36
C GLU A 169 -0.26 5.62 -13.91
N SER A 170 -1.47 5.38 -14.41
CA SER A 170 -2.23 4.16 -14.08
C SER A 170 -1.55 2.90 -14.60
N GLY A 171 -0.95 2.93 -15.80
CA GLY A 171 -0.16 1.83 -16.34
C GLY A 171 1.11 1.54 -15.54
N PHE A 172 1.81 2.59 -15.10
CA PHE A 172 3.01 2.47 -14.27
C PHE A 172 2.70 1.85 -12.89
N VAL A 173 1.57 2.20 -12.28
CA VAL A 173 1.12 1.62 -11.00
C VAL A 173 0.69 0.17 -11.17
N ALA A 174 -0.07 -0.12 -12.23
CA ALA A 174 -0.49 -1.49 -12.53
C ALA A 174 0.72 -2.41 -12.74
N GLY A 175 1.77 -1.93 -13.42
CA GLY A 175 3.03 -2.67 -13.60
C GLY A 175 3.80 -2.94 -12.30
N GLN A 176 3.56 -2.18 -11.24
CA GLN A 176 4.18 -2.36 -9.90
C GLN A 176 3.37 -3.25 -8.97
N SER A 177 2.37 -4.00 -9.48
CA SER A 177 1.48 -4.84 -8.65
C SER A 177 0.68 -4.06 -7.59
N LYS A 178 0.61 -2.73 -7.70
CA LYS A 178 -0.20 -1.89 -6.84
C LYS A 178 -1.63 -1.81 -7.38
N LYS A 179 -2.59 -1.69 -6.48
CA LYS A 179 -4.00 -1.61 -6.86
C LYS A 179 -4.30 -0.28 -7.57
N VAL A 180 -5.01 -0.37 -8.70
CA VAL A 180 -5.54 0.79 -9.42
C VAL A 180 -7.06 0.70 -9.40
N ILE A 181 -7.71 1.80 -9.00
CA ILE A 181 -9.15 1.99 -9.08
C ILE A 181 -9.41 2.89 -10.27
N TYR A 182 -10.17 2.39 -11.23
CA TYR A 182 -10.44 3.10 -12.48
C TYR A 182 -11.82 3.75 -12.42
N CYS A 183 -11.89 5.02 -12.80
CA CYS A 183 -13.10 5.81 -12.80
C CYS A 183 -13.30 6.50 -14.16
N CYS A 184 -14.51 6.45 -14.70
CA CYS A 184 -14.86 7.16 -15.93
C CYS A 184 -16.34 7.52 -15.95
N GLN A 185 -16.66 8.71 -16.44
CA GLN A 185 -18.03 9.13 -16.72
C GLN A 185 -18.56 8.36 -17.93
N GLN A 186 -19.82 7.93 -17.84
CA GLN A 186 -20.44 7.07 -18.84
C GLN A 186 -20.43 7.68 -20.25
N ASP A 187 -20.61 9.00 -20.39
CA ASP A 187 -20.58 9.70 -21.68
C ASP A 187 -19.18 9.68 -22.33
N HIS A 188 -18.14 9.65 -21.50
CA HIS A 188 -16.74 9.58 -21.94
C HIS A 188 -16.26 8.14 -22.14
N PHE A 189 -17.00 7.16 -21.60
CA PHE A 189 -16.68 5.75 -21.72
C PHE A 189 -16.75 5.26 -23.17
N GLN A 190 -17.74 5.69 -23.96
CA GLN A 190 -17.90 5.25 -25.35
C GLN A 190 -16.74 5.65 -26.27
N ASN A 191 -16.09 6.77 -25.98
CA ASN A 191 -14.95 7.26 -26.75
C ASN A 191 -13.60 6.78 -26.20
N SER A 192 -13.59 6.07 -25.07
CA SER A 192 -12.35 5.71 -24.38
C SER A 192 -11.67 4.53 -25.06
N HIS A 193 -10.37 4.65 -25.31
CA HIS A 193 -9.48 3.53 -25.66
C HIS A 193 -9.20 2.65 -24.43
N PHE A 194 -10.17 2.53 -23.52
CA PHE A 194 -10.06 1.79 -22.29
C PHE A 194 -10.17 0.30 -22.61
N ASP A 195 -9.16 -0.22 -23.31
CA ASP A 195 -9.07 -1.60 -23.72
C ASP A 195 -8.73 -2.45 -22.49
N THR A 196 -9.76 -2.72 -21.69
CA THR A 196 -9.76 -3.66 -20.59
C THR A 196 -11.08 -4.39 -20.61
N ASN A 197 -11.43 -4.98 -21.75
CA ASN A 197 -12.65 -5.77 -21.90
C ASN A 197 -12.71 -7.01 -20.98
N ASN A 198 -11.77 -7.28 -20.04
CA ASN A 198 -11.93 -8.43 -19.14
C ASN A 198 -11.17 -8.55 -17.79
N CYS A 199 -10.29 -7.63 -17.34
CA CYS A 199 -9.34 -8.01 -16.27
C CYS A 199 -9.14 -7.08 -15.06
N SER A 200 -10.11 -6.25 -14.64
CA SER A 200 -9.95 -5.51 -13.38
C SER A 200 -11.27 -5.38 -12.60
N PRO A 201 -11.38 -5.97 -11.39
CA PRO A 201 -12.61 -5.94 -10.58
C PRO A 201 -12.90 -4.58 -9.91
N ASN A 202 -12.09 -3.54 -10.16
CA ASN A 202 -12.19 -2.24 -9.47
C ASN A 202 -12.47 -1.08 -10.44
N LYS A 203 -13.56 -1.18 -11.20
CA LYS A 203 -14.00 -0.14 -12.13
C LYS A 203 -15.29 0.51 -11.63
N PHE A 204 -15.31 1.84 -11.64
CA PHE A 204 -16.50 2.64 -11.35
C PHE A 204 -16.87 3.46 -12.59
N ILE A 205 -18.07 3.24 -13.11
CA ILE A 205 -18.67 4.07 -14.15
C ILE A 205 -19.81 4.85 -13.51
N TYR A 206 -19.78 6.17 -13.60
CA TYR A 206 -20.81 7.04 -13.04
C TYR A 206 -21.46 7.87 -14.14
N GLY A 207 -22.75 8.17 -13.97
CA GLY A 207 -23.54 9.05 -14.84
C GLY A 207 -24.29 10.06 -13.99
N TYR A 208 -24.58 11.23 -14.58
CA TYR A 208 -25.55 12.15 -14.01
C TYR A 208 -26.93 11.69 -14.48
N SER A 209 -27.83 11.48 -13.53
CA SER A 209 -29.28 11.30 -13.76
C SER A 209 -29.94 12.62 -14.10
#